data_AF-A0A5C6FFG6-F1
#
_entry.id   AF-A0A5C6FFG6-F1
#
_cell.length_a   1.000
_cell.length_b   1.000
_cell.length_c   1.000
_cell.angle_alpha   90.00
_cell.angle_beta   90.00
_cell.angle_gamma   90.00
#
_symmetry.space_group_name_H-M   'P 1'
#
loop_
_entity.id
_entity.type
_entity.pdbx_description
1 polymer ?
#
loop_
_entity_poly.entity_id
_entity_poly.type
_entity_poly.pdbx_seq_one_letter_code
_entity_poly.pdbx_strand_id
1 'polypeptide(L)'
;MNETDVVARLERIETLLSSLVQQEKVKDFYTTSEVANILGRAEFTVREWCRLYRIHAEKRPCGRGRSKEWMISHTELQRIQNEGLLSIR
;
A
#
# COMPACT_ATOMS: atom_id res chain seq x y z
N MET A 1 -30.97 13.37 -23.17
CA MET A 1 -30.44 12.48 -22.12
C MET A 1 -31.60 12.17 -21.23
N ASN A 2 -32.06 10.92 -21.24
CA ASN A 2 -33.33 10.56 -20.62
C ASN A 2 -33.08 10.16 -19.16
N GLU A 3 -34.09 10.29 -18.31
CA GLU A 3 -34.01 9.98 -16.88
C GLU A 3 -33.47 8.56 -16.61
N THR A 4 -33.84 7.62 -17.47
CA THR A 4 -33.34 6.23 -17.46
C THR A 4 -31.83 6.11 -17.70
N ASP A 5 -31.25 6.96 -18.56
CA ASP A 5 -29.80 6.95 -18.81
C ASP A 5 -29.02 7.47 -17.60
N VAL A 6 -29.61 8.43 -16.88
CA VAL A 6 -29.02 9.00 -15.66
C VAL A 6 -28.97 7.94 -14.56
N VAL A 7 -30.08 7.24 -14.33
CA VAL A 7 -30.19 6.19 -13.31
C VAL A 7 -29.20 5.05 -13.59
N ALA A 8 -29.15 4.55 -14.83
CA ALA A 8 -28.22 3.47 -15.20
C ALA A 8 -26.74 3.87 -15.04
N ARG A 9 -26.42 5.16 -15.21
CA ARG A 9 -25.06 5.67 -15.01
C ARG A 9 -24.73 5.81 -13.52
N LEU A 10 -25.69 6.17 -12.68
CA LEU A 10 -25.52 6.23 -11.23
C LEU A 10 -25.27 4.84 -10.64
N GLU A 11 -26.06 3.83 -11.01
CA GLU A 11 -25.86 2.44 -10.55
C GLU A 11 -24.47 1.91 -10.90
N ARG A 12 -23.98 2.24 -12.11
CA ARG A 12 -22.63 1.86 -12.53
C ARG A 12 -21.55 2.55 -11.69
N ILE A 13 -21.74 3.82 -11.36
CA ILE A 13 -20.82 4.58 -10.50
C ILE A 13 -20.83 3.99 -9.09
N GLU A 14 -22.00 3.69 -8.51
CA GLU A 14 -22.12 3.09 -7.18
C GLU A 14 -21.46 1.71 -7.10
N THR A 15 -21.61 0.89 -8.15
CA THR A 15 -20.96 -0.41 -8.23
C THR A 15 -19.43 -0.28 -8.26
N LEU A 16 -18.90 0.66 -9.05
CA LEU A 16 -17.47 0.92 -9.12
C LEU A 16 -16.93 1.47 -7.80
N LEU A 17 -17.64 2.40 -7.16
CA LEU A 17 -17.28 2.94 -5.84
C LEU A 17 -17.26 1.85 -4.76
N SER A 18 -18.27 0.98 -4.74
CA SER A 18 -18.33 -0.14 -3.80
C SER A 18 -17.15 -1.10 -3.98
N SER A 19 -16.73 -1.35 -5.23
CA SER A 19 -15.55 -2.17 -5.52
C SER A 19 -14.25 -1.51 -5.04
N LEU A 20 -14.09 -0.20 -5.24
CA LEU A 20 -12.91 0.54 -4.78
C LEU A 20 -12.81 0.55 -3.25
N VAL A 21 -13.93 0.80 -2.55
CA VAL A 21 -13.97 0.79 -1.07
C VAL A 21 -13.67 -0.61 -0.51
N GLN A 22 -14.14 -1.68 -1.18
CA GLN A 22 -13.82 -3.05 -0.76
C GLN A 22 -12.34 -3.42 -0.97
N GLN A 23 -11.68 -2.84 -1.98
CA GLN A 23 -10.26 -3.05 -2.23
C GLN A 23 -9.37 -2.29 -1.22
N GLU A 24 -9.82 -1.15 -0.70
CA GLU A 24 -9.12 -0.37 0.32
C GLU A 24 -9.41 -0.83 1.76
N LYS A 25 -9.19 -2.12 2.06
CA LYS A 25 -8.98 -2.50 3.47
C LYS A 25 -7.61 -1.97 3.90
N VAL A 26 -7.62 -0.77 4.48
CA VAL A 26 -6.46 -0.16 5.15
C VAL A 26 -5.94 -1.16 6.20
N LYS A 27 -4.69 -1.58 6.05
CA LYS A 27 -3.99 -2.41 7.03
C LYS A 27 -3.09 -1.50 7.85
N ASP A 28 -2.97 -1.75 9.15
CA ASP A 28 -2.02 -1.01 9.97
C ASP A 28 -0.56 -1.23 9.50
N PHE A 29 -0.27 -2.46 9.05
CA PHE A 29 1.04 -2.86 8.56
C PHE A 29 0.94 -3.67 7.27
N TYR A 30 1.91 -3.44 6.39
CA TYR A 30 2.08 -4.10 5.11
C TYR A 30 3.43 -4.82 5.07
N THR A 31 3.49 -5.91 4.30
CA THR A 31 4.76 -6.59 3.97
C THR A 31 5.50 -5.85 2.84
N THR A 32 6.76 -6.20 2.61
CA THR A 32 7.53 -5.69 1.45
C THR A 32 6.89 -6.03 0.12
N SER A 33 6.26 -7.20 -0.01
CA SER A 33 5.58 -7.62 -1.25
C SER A 33 4.30 -6.83 -1.50
N GLU A 34 3.53 -6.54 -0.46
CA GLU A 34 2.32 -5.72 -0.57
C GLU A 34 2.65 -4.29 -0.96
N VAL A 35 3.61 -3.66 -0.29
CA VAL A 35 4.06 -2.30 -0.64
C VAL A 35 4.63 -2.26 -2.05
N ALA A 36 5.33 -3.31 -2.48
CA ALA A 36 5.84 -3.40 -3.85
C ALA A 36 4.72 -3.43 -4.89
N ASN A 37 3.65 -4.18 -4.64
CA ASN A 37 2.47 -4.21 -5.50
C ASN A 37 1.78 -2.83 -5.55
N ILE A 38 1.62 -2.17 -4.40
CA ILE A 38 0.97 -0.86 -4.30
C ILE A 38 1.77 0.23 -5.04
N LEU A 39 3.10 0.22 -4.92
CA LEU A 39 3.98 1.24 -5.52
C LEU A 39 4.44 0.90 -6.94
N GLY A 40 4.05 -0.24 -7.51
CA GLY A 40 4.51 -0.69 -8.82
C GLY A 40 6.02 -0.89 -8.87
N ARG A 41 6.57 -1.62 -7.89
CA ARG A 41 8.01 -1.89 -7.73
C ARG A 41 8.26 -3.37 -7.55
N ALA A 42 9.50 -3.80 -7.73
CA ALA A 42 9.93 -5.14 -7.35
C ALA A 42 10.07 -5.25 -5.82
N GLU A 43 9.69 -6.38 -5.23
CA GLU A 43 9.80 -6.59 -3.78
C GLU A 43 11.23 -6.40 -3.26
N PHE A 44 12.23 -6.86 -4.03
CA PHE A 44 13.63 -6.66 -3.69
C PHE A 44 13.98 -5.17 -3.51
N THR A 45 13.40 -4.28 -4.32
CA THR A 45 13.64 -2.84 -4.23
C THR A 45 13.11 -2.27 -2.91
N VAL A 46 11.89 -2.64 -2.52
CA VAL A 46 11.28 -2.19 -1.26
C VAL A 46 12.05 -2.75 -0.06
N ARG A 47 12.49 -4.02 -0.13
CA ARG A 47 13.33 -4.63 0.89
C ARG A 47 14.67 -3.89 1.06
N GLU A 48 15.26 -3.44 -0.04
CA GLU A 48 16.50 -2.68 -0.02
C GLU A 48 16.29 -1.28 0.56
N TRP A 49 15.14 -0.64 0.32
CA TRP A 49 14.78 0.60 1.01
C TRP A 49 14.70 0.43 2.53
N CYS A 50 14.11 -0.68 3.00
CA CYS A 50 14.10 -0.99 4.43
C CYS A 50 15.52 -1.17 4.98
N ARG A 51 16.37 -1.91 4.26
CA ARG A 51 17.75 -2.22 4.69
C ARG A 51 18.64 -0.97 4.74
N LEU A 52 18.43 -0.04 3.81
CA LEU A 52 19.18 1.21 3.69
C LEU A 52 18.55 2.36 4.48
N TYR A 53 17.54 2.11 5.31
CA TYR A 53 16.82 3.11 6.09
C TYR A 53 16.28 4.28 5.25
N ARG A 54 15.91 4.00 3.99
CA ARG A 54 15.30 4.98 3.09
C ARG A 54 13.80 5.13 3.32
N ILE A 55 13.23 4.28 4.17
CA ILE A 55 11.85 4.30 4.64
C ILE A 55 11.81 3.85 6.10
N HIS A 56 10.79 4.25 6.85
CA HIS A 56 10.57 3.78 8.22
C HIS A 56 9.91 2.39 8.22
N ALA A 57 10.71 1.35 8.46
CA ALA A 57 10.22 -0.02 8.53
C ALA A 57 10.70 -0.71 9.80
N GLU A 58 9.88 -1.60 10.35
CA GLU A 58 10.17 -2.35 11.56
C GLU A 58 10.26 -3.84 11.27
N LYS A 59 10.94 -4.59 12.14
CA LYS A 59 10.94 -6.04 12.09
C LYS A 59 9.78 -6.59 12.92
N ARG A 60 9.01 -7.57 12.40
CA ARG A 60 7.95 -8.23 13.18
C ARG A 60 8.49 -8.63 14.56
N PRO A 61 7.77 -8.40 15.67
CA PRO A 61 8.22 -8.83 16.98
C PRO A 61 8.28 -10.37 17.09
N CYS A 62 7.33 -11.06 16.45
CA CYS A 62 7.19 -12.52 16.41
C CYS A 62 7.20 -13.03 14.95
N GLY A 63 7.75 -14.22 14.69
CA GLY A 63 7.84 -14.77 13.32
C GLY A 63 9.00 -15.74 13.09
N ARG A 64 9.02 -16.40 11.92
CA ARG A 64 9.82 -17.60 11.64
C ARG A 64 11.30 -17.30 11.34
N GLY A 65 12.19 -17.78 12.21
CA GLY A 65 13.63 -17.90 11.95
C GLY A 65 14.49 -16.71 12.42
N ARG A 66 15.78 -16.75 12.07
CA ARG A 66 16.78 -15.73 12.45
C ARG A 66 16.54 -14.37 11.80
N SER A 67 15.83 -14.34 10.67
CA SER A 67 15.53 -13.13 9.91
C SER A 67 14.05 -12.81 10.03
N LYS A 68 13.69 -11.94 10.97
CA LYS A 68 12.31 -11.46 11.11
C LYS A 68 11.89 -10.71 9.83
N GLU A 69 10.60 -10.77 9.47
CA GLU A 69 10.08 -10.06 8.29
C GLU A 69 9.98 -8.55 8.55
N TRP A 70 10.05 -7.76 7.47
CA TRP A 70 9.80 -6.32 7.53
C TRP A 70 8.30 -6.01 7.58
N MET A 71 7.94 -4.99 8.35
CA MET A 71 6.61 -4.40 8.43
C MET A 71 6.73 -2.91 8.14
N ILE A 72 5.88 -2.42 7.25
CA ILE A 72 5.82 -1.01 6.86
C ILE A 72 4.44 -0.52 7.27
N SER A 73 4.37 0.53 8.09
CA SER A 73 3.08 1.05 8.56
C SER A 73 2.31 1.73 7.43
N HIS A 74 0.99 1.80 7.54
CA HIS A 74 0.17 2.57 6.61
C HIS A 74 0.62 4.02 6.47
N THR A 75 0.94 4.66 7.60
CA THR A 75 1.44 6.04 7.63
C THR A 75 2.73 6.19 6.85
N GLU A 76 3.64 5.22 6.92
CA GLU A 76 4.87 5.26 6.12
C GLU A 76 4.58 5.04 4.63
N LEU A 77 3.66 4.14 4.27
CA LEU A 77 3.24 3.96 2.89
C LEU A 77 2.70 5.26 2.28
N GLN A 78 1.83 5.96 3.02
CA GLN A 78 1.32 7.28 2.62
C GLN A 78 2.44 8.31 2.50
N ARG A 79 3.39 8.33 3.44
CA ARG A 79 4.57 9.20 3.37
C ARG A 79 5.40 8.94 2.11
N ILE A 80 5.66 7.67 1.78
CA ILE A 80 6.41 7.30 0.56
C ILE A 80 5.69 7.79 -0.70
N GLN A 81 4.36 7.67 -0.76
CA GLN A 81 3.57 8.14 -1.91
C GLN A 81 3.61 9.67 -2.05
N ASN A 82 3.59 10.39 -0.93
CA ASN A 82 3.53 11.86 -0.92
C ASN A 82 4.91 12.53 -1.06
N GLU A 83 5.93 11.99 -0.40
CA GLU A 83 7.24 12.62 -0.22
C GLU A 83 8.38 11.85 -0.90
N GLY A 84 8.14 10.60 -1.29
CA GLY A 84 9.19 9.72 -1.81
C GLY A 84 10.09 9.12 -0.72
N LEU A 85 11.31 8.78 -1.09
CA LEU A 85 12.27 8.09 -0.22
C LEU A 85 13.08 9.08 0.62
N LEU A 86 13.43 8.69 1.84
CA LEU A 86 14.35 9.45 2.67
C LEU A 86 15.74 9.54 1.99
N SER A 87 16.42 10.66 2.23
CA SER A 87 17.79 10.86 1.79
C SER A 87 18.73 9.88 2.49
N ILE A 88 19.67 9.35 1.73
CA ILE A 88 20.81 8.63 2.30
C ILE A 88 21.71 9.70 2.92
N ARG A 89 22.06 9.55 4.20
CA ARG A 89 23.11 10.35 4.84
C ARG A 89 24.45 9.66 4.69
#